data_AF-A0A966QVT2-F1
#
_entry.id   AF-A0A966QVT2-F1
#
_cell.length_a   1.000
_cell.length_b   1.000
_cell.length_c   1.000
_cell.angle_alpha   90.00
_cell.angle_beta   90.00
_cell.angle_gamma   90.00
#
_symmetry.space_group_name_H-M   'P 1'
#
loop_
_entity.id
_entity.type
_entity.pdbx_description
1 polymer ?
#
loop_
_entity_poly.entity_id
_entity_poly.type
_entity_poly.pdbx_seq_one_letter_code
_entity_poly.pdbx_strand_id
1 'polypeptide(L)'
;MGTRFDLVGRPVNTGVNLRDVLKSGYGDKRSIEYLSSKHYELNNTLSDSNQQVYINNESKKILFNVSGTHNLNDVYTDLFLAFGRLKNTKRYREARDRIQKVRDYYKDYEVTVTGHSLGGAIAQYIAKPSEKVYTFNKGATIGQKTRKNEIAYRTKGDIVSILSSGATRSKTLNSVAMEKDPLTNHKTDSLSEEIQV
;
A
#
# COMPACT_ATOMS: atom_id res chain seq x y z
N MET A 1 12.67 -10.39 18.45
CA MET A 1 12.27 -9.04 18.01
C MET A 1 12.37 -8.13 19.23
N GLY A 2 13.42 -7.31 19.33
CA GLY A 2 13.62 -6.41 20.46
C GLY A 2 13.01 -5.04 20.18
N THR A 3 12.15 -4.55 21.06
CA THR A 3 11.62 -3.19 21.04
C THR A 3 12.77 -2.21 21.28
N ARG A 4 13.03 -1.29 20.36
CA ARG A 4 14.04 -0.22 20.55
C ARG A 4 13.41 0.95 21.29
N PHE A 5 14.17 1.54 22.21
CA PHE A 5 13.75 2.67 23.03
C PHE A 5 14.53 3.93 22.66
N ASP A 6 13.89 5.11 22.76
CA ASP A 6 14.53 6.42 22.56
C ASP A 6 15.48 6.76 23.72
N LEU A 7 16.15 7.92 23.64
CA LEU A 7 17.11 8.39 24.64
C LEU A 7 16.51 8.56 26.05
N VAL A 8 15.20 8.51 26.19
CA VAL A 8 14.47 8.64 27.46
C VAL A 8 13.69 7.36 27.81
N GLY A 9 13.99 6.24 27.15
CA GLY A 9 13.44 4.94 27.50
C GLY A 9 12.00 4.68 27.02
N ARG A 10 11.49 5.45 26.05
CA ARG A 10 10.17 5.19 25.43
C ARG A 10 10.32 4.32 24.19
N PRO A 11 9.40 3.36 23.94
CA PRO A 11 9.45 2.58 22.73
C PRO A 11 9.39 3.51 21.52
N VAL A 12 10.34 3.40 20.60
CA VAL A 12 10.36 4.20 19.37
C VAL A 12 9.16 3.75 18.54
N ASN A 13 8.08 4.55 18.55
CA ASN A 13 6.91 4.29 17.72
C ASN A 13 7.21 4.70 16.29
N THR A 14 7.72 3.75 15.51
CA THR A 14 7.96 3.90 14.07
C THR A 14 6.72 3.55 13.25
N GLY A 15 5.59 3.23 13.88
CA GLY A 15 4.35 2.97 13.16
C GLY A 15 3.92 4.24 12.46
N VAL A 16 3.57 4.12 11.18
CA VAL A 16 2.94 5.20 10.42
C VAL A 16 1.54 4.78 10.02
N ASN A 17 0.66 5.76 9.85
CA ASN A 17 -0.70 5.48 9.40
C ASN A 17 -0.70 5.07 7.91
N LEU A 18 -1.30 3.91 7.61
CA LEU A 18 -1.48 3.40 6.26
C LEU A 18 -2.14 4.43 5.34
N ARG A 19 -3.09 5.23 5.82
CA ARG A 19 -3.76 6.27 5.04
C ARG A 19 -2.74 7.26 4.48
N ASP A 20 -1.82 7.73 5.31
CA ASP A 20 -0.80 8.70 4.92
C ASP A 20 0.23 8.06 3.97
N VAL A 21 0.61 6.80 4.20
CA VAL A 21 1.48 6.06 3.26
C VAL A 21 0.82 5.94 1.88
N LEU A 22 -0.47 5.63 1.81
CA LEU A 22 -1.16 5.50 0.52
C LEU A 22 -1.35 6.85 -0.16
N LYS A 23 -1.71 7.89 0.59
CA LYS A 23 -1.91 9.26 0.09
C LYS A 23 -0.64 9.91 -0.42
N SER A 24 0.50 9.62 0.20
CA SER A 24 1.78 10.14 -0.27
C SER A 24 2.09 9.69 -1.71
N GLY A 25 1.61 8.51 -2.10
CA GLY A 25 1.71 8.03 -3.48
C GLY A 25 0.85 8.75 -4.51
N TYR A 26 -0.03 9.65 -4.06
CA TYR A 26 -0.78 10.59 -4.89
C TYR A 26 -0.26 12.04 -4.73
N GLY A 27 0.90 12.22 -4.08
CA GLY A 27 1.53 13.53 -3.90
C GLY A 27 0.96 14.38 -2.76
N ASP A 28 0.21 13.79 -1.82
CA ASP A 28 -0.32 14.53 -0.67
C ASP A 28 0.80 15.04 0.24
N LYS A 29 1.00 16.35 0.27
CA LYS A 29 2.11 17.01 1.00
C LYS A 29 2.06 16.75 2.50
N ARG A 30 0.87 16.79 3.11
CA ARG A 30 0.69 16.56 4.55
C ARG A 30 1.13 15.15 4.95
N SER A 31 0.78 14.17 4.12
CA SER A 31 1.18 12.78 4.33
C SER A 31 2.69 12.61 4.19
N ILE A 32 3.33 13.27 3.21
CA ILE A 32 4.79 13.25 3.03
C ILE A 32 5.50 13.90 4.23
N GLU A 33 5.02 15.05 4.70
CA GLU A 33 5.55 15.74 5.89
C GLU A 33 5.37 14.89 7.16
N TYR A 34 4.22 14.23 7.31
CA TYR A 34 3.97 13.29 8.40
C TYR A 34 4.97 12.13 8.39
N LEU A 35 5.19 11.48 7.24
CA LEU A 35 6.18 10.39 7.12
C LEU A 35 7.59 10.89 7.47
N SER A 36 7.98 12.06 6.97
CA SER A 36 9.26 12.69 7.30
C SER A 36 9.40 12.94 8.81
N SER A 37 8.35 13.43 9.48
CA SER A 37 8.31 13.62 10.94
C SER A 37 8.45 12.32 11.74
N LYS A 38 8.24 11.17 11.09
CA LYS A 38 8.42 9.81 11.63
C LYS A 38 9.73 9.17 11.16
N HIS A 39 10.67 9.97 10.67
CA HIS A 39 11.98 9.54 10.16
C HIS A 39 11.90 8.61 8.95
N TYR A 40 10.78 8.66 8.20
CA TYR A 40 10.64 7.99 6.91
C TYR A 40 10.95 8.98 5.80
N GLU A 41 12.17 8.93 5.29
CA GLU A 41 12.65 9.82 4.24
C GLU A 41 12.42 9.21 2.85
N LEU A 42 11.93 10.03 1.92
CA LEU A 42 11.69 9.61 0.54
C LEU A 42 13.03 9.42 -0.20
N ASN A 43 13.27 8.21 -0.70
CA ASN A 43 14.40 7.95 -1.58
C ASN A 43 14.03 8.34 -3.02
N ASN A 44 14.43 9.54 -3.44
CA ASN A 44 14.11 10.07 -4.78
C ASN A 44 14.70 9.25 -5.93
N THR A 45 15.80 8.52 -5.71
CA THR A 45 16.42 7.68 -6.75
C THR A 45 15.64 6.40 -6.99
N LEU A 46 15.05 5.85 -5.93
CA LEU A 46 14.26 4.62 -5.98
C LEU A 46 12.76 4.88 -6.07
N SER A 47 12.31 6.14 -6.05
CA SER A 47 10.90 6.52 -6.15
C SER A 47 10.57 7.12 -7.52
N ASP A 48 9.30 7.02 -7.91
CA ASP A 48 8.69 7.74 -9.01
C ASP A 48 7.20 8.01 -8.73
N SER A 49 6.43 8.38 -9.76
CA SER A 49 5.00 8.65 -9.63
C SER A 49 4.15 7.41 -9.30
N ASN A 50 4.66 6.20 -9.55
CA ASN A 50 3.94 4.94 -9.34
C ASN A 50 4.40 4.17 -8.10
N GLN A 51 5.66 4.34 -7.68
CA GLN A 51 6.20 3.73 -6.49
C GLN A 51 6.97 4.73 -5.63
N GLN A 52 6.68 4.76 -4.34
CA GLN A 52 7.40 5.60 -3.38
C GLN A 52 8.13 4.70 -2.40
N VAL A 53 9.40 4.99 -2.20
CA VAL A 53 10.29 4.23 -1.31
C VAL A 53 10.68 5.14 -0.18
N TYR A 54 10.12 4.90 0.99
CA TYR A 54 10.51 5.59 2.21
C TYR A 54 11.42 4.73 3.06
N ILE A 55 12.46 5.33 3.60
CA ILE A 55 13.49 4.64 4.38
C ILE A 55 13.54 5.26 5.76
N ASN A 56 13.48 4.39 6.77
CA ASN A 56 13.78 4.75 8.14
C ASN A 56 15.05 4.02 8.57
N ASN A 57 16.18 4.74 8.53
CA ASN A 57 17.50 4.19 8.84
C ASN A 57 17.67 3.83 10.33
N GLU A 58 17.00 4.55 11.23
CA GLU A 58 17.07 4.32 12.67
C GLU A 58 16.49 2.97 13.07
N SER A 59 15.36 2.61 12.45
CA SER A 59 14.65 1.36 12.72
C SER A 59 14.94 0.25 11.72
N LYS A 60 15.75 0.53 10.69
CA LYS A 60 16.01 -0.35 9.55
C LYS A 60 14.72 -0.85 8.88
N LYS A 61 13.79 0.08 8.63
CA LYS A 61 12.49 -0.23 7.99
C LYS A 61 12.34 0.49 6.66
N ILE A 62 11.64 -0.15 5.73
CA ILE A 62 11.32 0.41 4.42
C ILE A 62 9.82 0.30 4.20
N LEU A 63 9.23 1.38 3.72
CA LEU A 63 7.88 1.40 3.17
C LEU A 63 7.98 1.50 1.66
N PHE A 64 7.57 0.44 0.97
CA PHE A 64 7.46 0.40 -0.47
C PHE A 64 5.99 0.58 -0.86
N ASN A 65 5.59 1.79 -1.18
CA ASN A 65 4.23 2.11 -1.56
C ASN A 65 4.03 2.02 -3.07
N VAL A 66 2.94 1.39 -3.51
CA VAL A 66 2.53 1.33 -4.91
C VAL A 66 1.21 2.07 -5.06
N SER A 67 1.25 3.20 -5.77
CA SER A 67 0.05 4.02 -6.01
C SER A 67 -0.93 3.31 -6.94
N GLY A 68 -2.22 3.67 -6.84
CA GLY A 68 -3.26 3.22 -7.76
C GLY A 68 -3.36 4.12 -9.00
N THR A 69 -4.42 3.96 -9.81
CA THR A 69 -4.66 4.89 -10.93
C THR A 69 -5.01 6.28 -10.38
N HIS A 70 -4.48 7.33 -11.01
CA HIS A 70 -4.67 8.72 -10.57
C HIS A 70 -6.07 9.27 -10.95
N ASN A 71 -6.71 8.65 -11.95
CA ASN A 71 -8.07 8.96 -12.38
C ASN A 71 -9.04 7.86 -11.96
N LEU A 72 -10.03 8.20 -11.12
CA LEU A 72 -11.00 7.23 -10.58
C LEU A 72 -11.97 6.69 -11.63
N ASN A 73 -12.26 7.46 -12.69
CA ASN A 73 -13.12 7.00 -13.79
C ASN A 73 -12.44 5.90 -14.61
N ASP A 74 -11.10 5.96 -14.72
CA ASP A 74 -10.31 4.98 -15.45
C ASP A 74 -9.97 3.77 -14.60
N VAL A 75 -10.04 3.88 -13.25
CA VAL A 75 -9.74 2.78 -12.32
C VAL A 75 -10.48 1.52 -12.72
N TYR A 76 -11.80 1.58 -12.93
CA TYR A 76 -12.58 0.37 -13.22
C TYR A 76 -12.16 -0.27 -14.55
N THR A 77 -12.04 0.54 -15.60
CA THR A 77 -11.70 0.08 -16.96
C THR A 77 -10.28 -0.44 -17.04
N ASP A 78 -9.28 0.32 -16.54
CA ASP A 78 -7.87 -0.07 -16.52
C ASP A 78 -7.68 -1.36 -15.73
N LEU A 79 -8.37 -1.47 -14.61
CA LEU A 79 -8.26 -2.61 -13.73
C LEU A 79 -8.89 -3.86 -14.36
N PHE A 80 -10.08 -3.73 -14.96
CA PHE A 80 -10.74 -4.82 -15.67
C PHE A 80 -9.90 -5.32 -16.85
N LEU A 81 -9.33 -4.41 -17.65
CA LEU A 81 -8.46 -4.75 -18.78
C LEU A 81 -7.13 -5.37 -18.36
N ALA A 82 -6.57 -4.94 -17.23
CA ALA A 82 -5.33 -5.48 -16.72
C ALA A 82 -5.51 -6.84 -16.04
N PHE A 83 -6.71 -7.18 -15.57
CA PHE A 83 -6.94 -8.44 -14.89
C PHE A 83 -6.85 -9.66 -15.82
N GLY A 84 -5.95 -10.58 -15.47
CA GLY A 84 -5.51 -11.70 -16.32
C GLY A 84 -4.17 -11.44 -17.04
N ARG A 85 -3.77 -10.17 -17.18
CA ARG A 85 -2.50 -9.77 -17.82
C ARG A 85 -1.65 -8.83 -16.96
N LEU A 86 -1.99 -8.65 -15.68
CA LEU A 86 -1.34 -7.68 -14.79
C LEU A 86 0.19 -7.80 -14.79
N LYS A 87 0.72 -9.03 -14.74
CA LYS A 87 2.17 -9.30 -14.77
C LYS A 87 2.87 -8.87 -16.07
N ASN A 88 2.10 -8.72 -17.15
CA ASN A 88 2.58 -8.28 -18.46
C ASN A 88 2.47 -6.76 -18.64
N THR A 89 1.95 -6.03 -17.65
CA THR A 89 1.90 -4.57 -17.70
C THR A 89 3.29 -3.98 -17.39
N LYS A 90 3.58 -2.81 -17.99
CA LYS A 90 4.80 -2.04 -17.69
C LYS A 90 4.86 -1.68 -16.20
N ARG A 91 3.75 -1.20 -15.65
CA ARG A 91 3.62 -0.80 -14.24
C ARG A 91 3.98 -1.93 -13.25
N TYR A 92 3.55 -3.16 -13.53
CA TYR A 92 3.94 -4.31 -12.72
C TYR A 92 5.45 -4.60 -12.77
N ARG A 93 6.03 -4.61 -13.98
CA ARG A 93 7.47 -4.88 -14.16
C ARG A 93 8.31 -3.82 -13.47
N GLU A 94 7.97 -2.55 -13.64
CA GLU A 94 8.67 -1.44 -12.98
C GLU A 94 8.62 -1.58 -11.45
N ALA A 95 7.44 -1.87 -10.88
CA ALA A 95 7.31 -2.09 -9.44
C ALA A 95 8.14 -3.29 -8.97
N ARG A 96 8.13 -4.40 -9.72
CA ARG A 96 8.91 -5.61 -9.42
C ARG A 96 10.42 -5.34 -9.45
N ASP A 97 10.91 -4.66 -10.48
CA ASP A 97 12.33 -4.40 -10.65
C ASP A 97 12.82 -3.40 -9.60
N ARG A 98 11.99 -2.41 -9.26
CA ARG A 98 12.30 -1.40 -8.26
C ARG A 98 12.33 -1.96 -6.85
N ILE A 99 11.35 -2.79 -6.46
CA ILE A 99 11.41 -3.45 -5.14
C ILE A 99 12.60 -4.42 -5.06
N GLN A 100 13.01 -5.02 -6.18
CA GLN A 100 14.23 -5.82 -6.22
C GLN A 100 15.47 -4.96 -5.93
N LYS A 101 15.62 -3.81 -6.59
CA LYS A 101 16.71 -2.86 -6.28
C LYS A 101 16.72 -2.45 -4.81
N VAL A 102 15.56 -2.14 -4.24
CA VAL A 102 15.43 -1.80 -2.81
C VAL A 102 15.99 -2.93 -1.94
N ARG A 103 15.63 -4.19 -2.20
CA ARG A 103 16.15 -5.33 -1.44
C ARG A 103 17.66 -5.52 -1.61
N ASP A 104 18.18 -5.21 -2.80
CA ASP A 104 19.60 -5.35 -3.09
C ASP A 104 20.43 -4.28 -2.36
N TYR A 105 19.92 -3.05 -2.29
CA TYR A 105 20.55 -1.95 -1.54
C TYR A 105 20.40 -2.10 -0.01
N TYR A 106 19.29 -2.64 0.46
CA TYR A 106 18.92 -2.66 1.88
C TYR A 106 18.66 -4.08 2.40
N LYS A 107 19.68 -4.93 2.33
CA LYS A 107 19.58 -6.38 2.64
C LYS A 107 19.09 -6.69 4.05
N ASP A 108 19.40 -5.83 5.03
CA ASP A 108 19.08 -6.02 6.45
C ASP A 108 17.85 -5.23 6.92
N TYR A 109 17.07 -4.66 5.99
CA TYR A 109 15.91 -3.84 6.33
C TYR A 109 14.63 -4.66 6.24
N GLU A 110 13.71 -4.39 7.17
CA GLU A 110 12.35 -4.92 7.10
C GLU A 110 11.56 -4.15 6.04
N VAL A 111 11.12 -4.84 4.99
CA VAL A 111 10.32 -4.25 3.91
C VAL A 111 8.84 -4.50 4.16
N THR A 112 8.08 -3.40 4.20
CA THR A 112 6.62 -3.39 4.19
C THR A 112 6.15 -2.84 2.87
N VAL A 113 5.34 -3.63 2.16
CA VAL A 113 4.77 -3.26 0.86
C VAL A 113 3.35 -2.80 1.05
N THR A 114 3.04 -1.59 0.59
CA THR A 114 1.69 -1.02 0.67
C THR A 114 1.13 -0.77 -0.72
N GLY A 115 -0.19 -0.80 -0.87
CA GLY A 115 -0.79 -0.42 -2.13
C GLY A 115 -2.29 -0.20 -2.09
N HIS A 116 -2.76 0.68 -2.96
CA HIS A 116 -4.16 1.04 -3.11
C HIS A 116 -4.67 0.71 -4.52
N SER A 117 -5.92 0.25 -4.65
CA SER A 117 -6.54 -0.01 -5.96
C SER A 117 -5.71 -0.98 -6.82
N LEU A 118 -5.37 -0.61 -8.06
CA LEU A 118 -4.42 -1.34 -8.92
C LEU A 118 -3.05 -1.55 -8.24
N GLY A 119 -2.57 -0.56 -7.49
CA GLY A 119 -1.32 -0.65 -6.74
C GLY A 119 -1.37 -1.72 -5.65
N GLY A 120 -2.53 -1.94 -5.02
CA GLY A 120 -2.75 -3.04 -4.08
C GLY A 120 -2.64 -4.41 -4.73
N ALA A 121 -3.16 -4.57 -5.95
CA ALA A 121 -3.01 -5.80 -6.72
C ALA A 121 -1.52 -6.08 -7.02
N ILE A 122 -0.79 -5.06 -7.46
CA ILE A 122 0.66 -5.16 -7.75
C ILE A 122 1.43 -5.49 -6.47
N ALA A 123 1.18 -4.76 -5.37
CA ALA A 123 1.81 -4.95 -4.07
C ALA A 123 1.71 -6.40 -3.59
N GLN A 124 0.50 -6.99 -3.68
CA GLN A 124 0.29 -8.40 -3.34
C GLN A 124 1.23 -9.32 -4.13
N TYR A 125 1.44 -9.08 -5.42
CA TYR A 125 2.23 -9.99 -6.26
C TYR A 125 3.75 -9.82 -6.11
N ILE A 126 4.24 -8.59 -5.94
CA ILE A 126 5.69 -8.28 -5.91
C ILE A 126 6.34 -8.56 -4.55
N ALA A 127 5.55 -8.61 -3.47
CA ALA A 127 6.05 -8.87 -2.13
C ALA A 127 6.60 -10.31 -1.98
N LYS A 128 7.62 -10.49 -1.14
CA LYS A 128 8.11 -11.82 -0.72
C LYS A 128 7.28 -12.36 0.44
N PRO A 129 7.26 -13.69 0.68
CA PRO A 129 6.54 -14.27 1.81
C PRO A 129 6.98 -13.77 3.20
N SER A 130 8.23 -13.31 3.34
CA SER A 130 8.80 -12.78 4.58
C SER A 130 8.48 -11.30 4.84
N GLU A 131 7.91 -10.60 3.86
CA GLU A 131 7.61 -9.17 3.94
C GLU A 131 6.18 -8.95 4.42
N LYS A 132 5.88 -7.80 5.00
CA LYS A 132 4.51 -7.43 5.34
C LYS A 132 3.85 -6.79 4.13
N VAL A 133 2.57 -7.11 3.91
CA VAL A 133 1.79 -6.50 2.82
C VAL A 133 0.52 -5.90 3.39
N TYR A 134 0.30 -4.61 3.15
CA TYR A 134 -0.95 -3.93 3.49
C TYR A 134 -1.57 -3.37 2.23
N THR A 135 -2.77 -3.83 1.91
CA THR A 135 -3.49 -3.33 0.73
C THR A 135 -4.79 -2.72 1.15
N PHE A 136 -5.16 -1.60 0.56
CA PHE A 136 -6.47 -0.99 0.77
C PHE A 136 -7.24 -0.94 -0.53
N ASN A 137 -8.52 -1.32 -0.48
CA ASN A 137 -9.43 -1.33 -1.61
C ASN A 137 -8.76 -1.90 -2.87
N LYS A 138 -8.00 -2.99 -2.71
CA LYS A 138 -7.21 -3.49 -3.83
C LYS A 138 -8.15 -3.97 -4.92
N GLY A 139 -7.74 -3.74 -6.15
CA GLY A 139 -8.29 -4.52 -7.23
C GLY A 139 -7.94 -5.99 -7.01
N ALA A 140 -8.90 -6.89 -7.17
CA ALA A 140 -8.60 -8.32 -7.28
C ALA A 140 -9.51 -8.99 -8.29
N THR A 141 -9.04 -10.11 -8.87
CA THR A 141 -9.89 -11.00 -9.65
C THR A 141 -10.80 -11.82 -8.75
N ILE A 142 -11.97 -12.20 -9.25
CA ILE A 142 -12.91 -13.09 -8.55
C ILE A 142 -12.18 -14.38 -8.18
N GLY A 143 -12.28 -14.78 -6.90
CA GLY A 143 -11.61 -15.98 -6.36
C GLY A 143 -10.12 -15.83 -6.04
N GLN A 144 -9.51 -14.65 -6.20
CA GLN A 144 -8.11 -14.43 -5.83
C GLN A 144 -7.92 -14.54 -4.31
N LYS A 145 -7.15 -15.55 -3.89
CA LYS A 145 -6.77 -15.71 -2.48
C LYS A 145 -5.80 -14.60 -2.06
N THR A 146 -6.07 -14.00 -0.91
CA THR A 146 -5.13 -13.14 -0.18
C THR A 146 -3.94 -13.96 0.30
N ARG A 147 -2.73 -13.39 0.24
CA ARG A 147 -1.52 -14.10 0.69
C ARG A 147 -1.49 -14.26 2.21
N LYS A 148 -0.62 -15.14 2.72
CA LYS A 148 -0.54 -15.41 4.17
C LYS A 148 -0.01 -14.22 4.98
N ASN A 149 0.86 -13.43 4.36
CA ASN A 149 1.54 -12.25 4.90
C ASN A 149 0.87 -10.93 4.49
N GLU A 150 -0.35 -11.00 3.97
CA GLU A 150 -1.13 -9.85 3.50
C GLU A 150 -2.28 -9.55 4.47
N ILE A 151 -2.42 -8.28 4.82
CA ILE A 151 -3.56 -7.71 5.51
C ILE A 151 -4.28 -6.80 4.52
N ALA A 152 -5.40 -7.30 3.98
CA ALA A 152 -6.20 -6.57 3.00
C ALA A 152 -7.37 -5.85 3.69
N TYR A 153 -7.47 -4.54 3.52
CA TYR A 153 -8.57 -3.72 3.97
C TYR A 153 -9.47 -3.35 2.79
N ARG A 154 -10.77 -3.34 3.02
CA ARG A 154 -11.77 -2.89 2.04
C ARG A 154 -12.84 -2.06 2.73
N THR A 155 -13.41 -1.08 2.06
CA THR A 155 -14.60 -0.37 2.56
C THR A 155 -15.89 -1.04 2.10
N LYS A 156 -16.92 -0.94 2.93
CA LYS A 156 -18.27 -1.35 2.55
C LYS A 156 -18.77 -0.48 1.40
N GLY A 157 -19.25 -1.11 0.32
CA GLY A 157 -19.80 -0.41 -0.85
C GLY A 157 -18.79 -0.08 -1.95
N ASP A 158 -17.51 -0.45 -1.82
CA ASP A 158 -16.51 -0.30 -2.89
C ASP A 158 -16.67 -1.40 -3.96
N ILE A 159 -17.13 -1.01 -5.16
CA ILE A 159 -17.31 -1.88 -6.34
C ILE A 159 -16.01 -2.42 -6.93
N VAL A 160 -14.89 -1.72 -6.76
CA VAL A 160 -13.60 -2.16 -7.29
C VAL A 160 -13.09 -3.37 -6.51
N SER A 161 -13.36 -3.37 -5.20
CA SER A 161 -13.10 -4.50 -4.30
C SER A 161 -14.14 -5.61 -4.37
N ILE A 162 -15.35 -5.34 -4.89
CA ILE A 162 -16.42 -6.35 -5.05
C ILE A 162 -16.01 -7.46 -6.02
N LEU A 163 -15.12 -7.17 -6.98
CA LEU A 163 -14.48 -8.20 -7.82
C LEU A 163 -13.66 -9.22 -7.02
N SER A 164 -13.37 -8.97 -5.73
CA SER A 164 -12.73 -9.91 -4.80
C SER A 164 -13.70 -10.57 -3.81
N SER A 165 -15.01 -10.52 -4.05
CA SER A 165 -16.00 -11.22 -3.23
C SER A 165 -15.62 -12.71 -3.10
N GLY A 166 -15.19 -13.12 -1.89
CA GLY A 166 -14.65 -14.46 -1.62
C GLY A 166 -13.19 -14.50 -1.11
N ALA A 167 -12.47 -13.38 -1.07
CA ALA A 167 -11.15 -13.33 -0.42
C ALA A 167 -11.26 -13.59 1.08
N THR A 168 -10.66 -14.70 1.55
CA THR A 168 -10.84 -15.24 2.90
C THR A 168 -10.11 -14.48 4.01
N ARG A 169 -9.30 -13.46 3.70
CA ARG A 169 -8.53 -12.67 4.70
C ARG A 169 -8.58 -11.16 4.45
N SER A 170 -9.75 -10.63 4.13
CA SER A 170 -9.98 -9.19 4.02
C SER A 170 -10.79 -8.64 5.20
N LYS A 171 -10.32 -7.56 5.83
CA LYS A 171 -11.06 -6.82 6.86
C LYS A 171 -11.93 -5.78 6.17
N THR A 172 -13.25 -5.89 6.34
CA THR A 172 -14.19 -4.88 5.84
C THR A 172 -14.32 -3.77 6.88
N LEU A 173 -14.09 -2.54 6.44
CA LEU A 173 -14.20 -1.31 7.22
C LEU A 173 -15.48 -0.56 6.87
N ASN A 174 -16.00 0.21 7.83
CA ASN A 174 -17.03 1.19 7.54
C ASN A 174 -16.38 2.35 6.77
N SER A 175 -16.99 2.76 5.67
CA SER A 175 -16.54 3.95 4.93
C SER A 175 -16.87 5.21 5.74
N VAL A 176 -15.90 6.12 5.87
CA VAL A 176 -16.18 7.48 6.41
C VAL A 176 -17.06 8.28 5.45
N ALA A 177 -16.91 8.00 4.15
CA ALA A 177 -17.79 8.53 3.13
C ALA A 177 -19.08 7.70 3.14
N MET A 178 -20.05 8.06 3.99
CA MET A 178 -21.37 7.42 4.01
C MET A 178 -22.21 7.79 2.77
N GLU A 179 -21.66 7.64 1.58
CA GLU A 179 -22.27 8.12 0.33
C GLU A 179 -22.62 6.97 -0.61
N LYS A 180 -23.73 7.12 -1.35
CA LYS A 180 -24.28 6.12 -2.28
C LYS A 180 -23.38 5.85 -3.49
N ASP A 181 -22.37 6.68 -3.75
CA ASP A 181 -21.43 6.53 -4.87
C ASP A 181 -20.32 5.51 -4.53
N PRO A 182 -20.27 4.37 -5.22
CA PRO A 182 -19.27 3.34 -4.98
C PRO A 182 -17.82 3.75 -5.26
N LEU A 183 -17.56 4.71 -6.15
CA LEU A 183 -16.20 5.19 -6.46
C LEU A 183 -15.64 6.10 -5.37
N THR A 184 -16.51 6.80 -4.64
CA THR A 184 -16.11 7.60 -3.47
C THR A 184 -15.63 6.72 -2.32
N ASN A 185 -16.29 5.58 -2.12
CA ASN A 185 -15.87 4.56 -1.15
C ASN A 185 -14.54 3.90 -1.51
N HIS A 186 -14.09 4.02 -2.77
CA HIS A 186 -12.81 3.49 -3.20
C HIS A 186 -11.62 4.37 -2.78
N LYS A 187 -11.79 5.69 -2.59
CA LYS A 187 -10.68 6.63 -2.32
C LYS A 187 -9.92 6.31 -1.03
N THR A 188 -8.63 6.65 -0.97
CA THR A 188 -7.81 6.53 0.27
C THR A 188 -8.38 7.29 1.47
N ASP A 189 -9.18 8.33 1.23
CA ASP A 189 -9.90 9.09 2.27
C ASP A 189 -10.97 8.31 3.01
N SER A 190 -11.47 7.22 2.42
CA SER A 190 -12.48 6.38 3.03
C SER A 190 -11.91 5.44 4.11
N LEU A 191 -10.58 5.40 4.28
CA LEU A 191 -9.94 4.66 5.37
C LEU A 191 -10.23 5.38 6.71
N SER A 192 -11.20 4.84 7.44
CA SER A 192 -11.73 5.37 8.70
C SER A 192 -10.88 5.05 9.92
N GLU A 193 -10.11 3.98 9.85
CA GLU A 193 -9.31 3.48 10.98
C GLU A 193 -7.85 3.95 10.89
N GLU A 194 -7.27 4.32 12.04
CA GLU A 194 -5.82 4.47 12.17
C GLU A 194 -5.15 3.11 12.16
N ILE A 195 -4.71 2.69 10.98
CA ILE A 195 -3.98 1.43 10.80
C ILE A 195 -2.49 1.73 10.78
N GLN A 196 -1.76 1.22 11.78
CA GLN A 196 -0.31 1.37 11.88
C GLN A 196 0.40 0.33 11.01
N VAL A 197 1.36 0.76 10.20
CA VAL A 197 2.21 -0.09 9.35
C VAL A 197 3.70 0.11 9.62
#